data_AF-A0AB34J7P1-F1
#
_entry.id   AF-A0AB34J7P1-F1
#
_cell.length_a   1.000
_cell.length_b   1.000
_cell.length_c   1.000
_cell.angle_alpha   90.00
_cell.angle_beta   90.00
_cell.angle_gamma   90.00
#
_symmetry.space_group_name_H-M   'P 1'
#
loop_
_entity.id
_entity.type
_entity.pdbx_description
1 polymer ?
#
loop_
_entity_poly.entity_id
_entity_poly.type
_entity_poly.pdbx_seq_one_letter_code
_entity_poly.pdbx_strand_id
1 'polypeptide(L)'
;MLAWLPQAAMALFFALLFRPLLQNTRMFTRRYARSHRVVGLLLLLLLVVGFVHLFFVPSPRTHGLLFDVVLSLSGLAVALTAARDFGPAHDKVLNEASGTLDQEATVTRSEMLEHSFYQGLNLVQIVYIHAVPLGAPHTRLVLAGVATAPWCVRGLFPINHFSDNYKHPGKGGATRLIRFLYRMKKYQYLLYKHCLLHGLNLSLALEGTALAERPSFRLYWLCLNSAYVLEFFLQTLVKKRYMSQNTMIGMQQILMLVSSYAALCVLNHVRITLSVLSLLLNLRRRGRDASNTGFLMLVALLSEVLSHRSSLVHVITRTTFGMLL
;
A
#
# COMPACT_ATOMS: atom_id res chain seq x y z
N MET A 1 21.03 -10.08 -14.67
CA MET A 1 21.44 -10.50 -13.31
C MET A 1 20.66 -9.82 -12.17
N LEU A 2 20.16 -8.58 -12.27
CA LEU A 2 19.47 -7.89 -11.14
C LEU A 2 18.00 -8.31 -10.90
N ALA A 3 17.39 -9.10 -11.79
CA ALA A 3 15.96 -9.40 -11.77
C ALA A 3 15.50 -10.32 -10.61
N TRP A 4 16.44 -10.96 -9.88
CA TRP A 4 16.14 -11.92 -8.82
C TRP A 4 16.40 -11.38 -7.41
N LEU A 5 16.99 -10.18 -7.32
CA LEU A 5 17.36 -9.57 -6.03
C LEU A 5 16.15 -9.32 -5.11
N PRO A 6 15.02 -8.76 -5.60
CA PRO A 6 13.82 -8.58 -4.77
C PRO A 6 13.30 -9.91 -4.20
N GLN A 7 13.36 -10.98 -4.99
CA GLN A 7 12.90 -12.31 -4.63
C GLN A 7 13.80 -12.92 -3.55
N ALA A 8 15.11 -12.86 -3.73
CA ALA A 8 16.09 -13.31 -2.74
C ALA A 8 15.97 -12.54 -1.42
N ALA A 9 15.78 -11.21 -1.49
CA ALA A 9 15.58 -10.37 -0.32
C ALA A 9 14.29 -10.72 0.43
N MET A 10 13.18 -11.01 -0.27
CA MET A 10 11.95 -11.48 0.38
C MET A 10 12.09 -12.88 0.97
N ALA A 11 12.79 -13.80 0.30
CA ALA A 11 13.08 -15.12 0.85
C ALA A 11 13.89 -15.01 2.16
N LEU A 12 14.91 -14.15 2.18
CA LEU A 12 15.68 -13.82 3.38
C LEU A 12 14.78 -13.24 4.48
N PHE A 13 13.92 -12.28 4.14
CA PHE A 13 12.97 -11.70 5.09
C PHE A 13 12.07 -12.77 5.73
N PHE A 14 11.48 -13.68 4.93
CA PHE A 14 10.65 -14.76 5.48
C PHE A 14 11.48 -15.76 6.30
N ALA A 15 12.69 -16.11 5.88
CA ALA A 15 13.56 -16.99 6.66
C ALA A 15 13.88 -16.40 8.05
N LEU A 16 14.18 -15.10 8.10
CA LEU A 16 14.39 -14.36 9.35
C LEU A 16 13.11 -14.27 10.19
N LEU A 17 11.95 -14.14 9.55
CA LEU A 17 10.66 -14.11 10.23
C LEU A 17 10.30 -15.47 10.82
N PHE A 18 10.44 -16.56 10.07
CA PHE A 18 10.03 -17.90 10.48
C PHE A 18 10.87 -18.46 11.63
N ARG A 19 12.16 -18.11 11.70
CA ARG A 19 13.05 -18.57 12.78
C ARG A 19 12.45 -18.37 14.19
N PRO A 20 12.07 -17.16 14.64
CA PRO A 20 11.44 -16.97 15.94
C PRO A 20 10.04 -17.59 16.04
N LEU A 21 9.29 -17.76 14.93
CA LEU A 21 7.97 -18.41 14.99
C LEU A 21 8.08 -19.90 15.31
N LEU A 22 9.02 -20.58 14.65
CA LEU A 22 9.28 -22.00 14.84
C LEU A 22 9.87 -22.27 16.23
N GLN A 23 10.70 -21.37 16.75
CA GLN A 23 11.24 -21.46 18.11
C GLN A 23 10.17 -21.21 19.19
N ASN A 24 9.09 -20.51 18.87
CA ASN A 24 8.09 -20.05 19.85
C ASN A 24 6.65 -20.43 19.47
N THR A 25 6.41 -21.66 19.00
CA THR A 25 5.08 -22.14 18.56
C THR A 25 3.97 -21.96 19.59
N ARG A 26 4.31 -22.03 20.89
CA ARG A 26 3.40 -21.77 22.02
C ARG A 26 2.74 -20.39 21.99
N MET A 27 3.25 -19.42 21.22
CA MET A 27 2.59 -18.12 21.10
C MET A 27 1.24 -18.23 20.37
N PHE A 28 1.07 -19.18 19.45
CA PHE A 28 -0.18 -19.35 18.71
C PHE A 28 -1.27 -20.06 19.52
N THR A 29 -0.91 -20.72 20.63
CA THR A 29 -1.86 -21.50 21.45
C THR A 29 -2.43 -20.74 22.65
N ARG A 30 -1.87 -19.58 23.04
CA ARG A 30 -2.38 -18.84 24.22
C ARG A 30 -3.74 -18.19 23.94
N ARG A 31 -4.60 -18.15 24.98
CA ARG A 31 -5.98 -17.62 24.89
C ARG A 31 -6.08 -16.13 24.55
N TYR A 32 -5.25 -15.28 25.15
CA TYR A 32 -5.26 -13.84 24.87
C TYR A 32 -4.93 -13.58 23.41
N ALA A 33 -5.68 -12.70 22.74
CA ALA A 33 -5.51 -12.34 21.32
C ALA A 33 -5.44 -13.51 20.33
N ARG A 34 -6.17 -14.61 20.62
CA ARG A 34 -6.15 -15.82 19.80
C ARG A 34 -6.66 -15.56 18.38
N SER A 35 -7.74 -14.80 18.22
CA SER A 35 -8.30 -14.51 16.90
C SER A 35 -7.29 -13.77 16.02
N HIS A 36 -6.69 -12.70 16.54
CA HIS A 36 -5.66 -11.97 15.81
C HIS A 36 -4.48 -12.86 15.38
N ARG A 37 -3.99 -13.74 16.27
CA ARG A 37 -2.87 -14.64 15.94
C ARG A 37 -3.22 -15.66 14.86
N VAL A 38 -4.42 -16.23 14.90
CA VAL A 38 -4.86 -17.20 13.88
C VAL A 38 -4.99 -16.51 12.53
N VAL A 39 -5.68 -15.36 12.47
CA VAL A 39 -5.85 -14.60 11.23
C VAL A 39 -4.49 -14.10 10.70
N GLY A 40 -3.60 -13.66 11.59
CA GLY A 40 -2.22 -13.27 11.24
C GLY A 40 -1.40 -14.41 10.65
N LEU A 41 -1.53 -15.63 11.20
CA LEU A 41 -0.88 -16.82 10.66
C LEU A 41 -1.44 -17.19 9.27
N LEU A 42 -2.76 -17.14 9.10
CA LEU A 42 -3.40 -17.39 7.81
C LEU A 42 -2.91 -16.41 6.74
N LEU A 43 -2.85 -15.11 7.08
CA LEU A 43 -2.32 -14.10 6.17
C LEU A 43 -0.83 -14.35 5.85
N LEU A 44 -0.02 -14.72 6.84
CA LEU A 44 1.38 -15.05 6.61
C LEU A 44 1.55 -16.23 5.65
N LEU A 45 0.72 -17.26 5.79
CA LEU A 45 0.71 -18.41 4.88
C LEU A 45 0.27 -17.99 3.46
N LEU A 46 -0.76 -17.17 3.33
CA LEU A 46 -1.20 -16.62 2.04
C LEU A 46 -0.11 -15.80 1.36
N LEU A 47 0.63 -14.97 2.11
CA LEU A 47 1.78 -14.23 1.59
C LEU A 47 2.88 -15.18 1.08
N VAL A 48 3.23 -16.21 1.85
CA VAL A 48 4.21 -17.22 1.40
C VAL A 48 3.74 -17.90 0.12
N VAL A 49 2.48 -18.35 0.05
CA VAL A 49 1.91 -18.94 -1.17
C VAL A 49 2.03 -17.99 -2.36
N GLY A 50 1.69 -16.71 -2.17
CA GLY A 50 1.81 -15.68 -3.20
C GLY A 50 3.24 -15.47 -3.68
N PHE A 51 4.22 -15.40 -2.77
CA PHE A 51 5.63 -15.24 -3.13
C PHE A 51 6.22 -16.49 -3.79
N VAL A 52 5.93 -17.69 -3.27
CA VAL A 52 6.34 -18.97 -3.89
C VAL A 52 5.79 -19.05 -5.32
N HIS A 53 4.52 -18.74 -5.50
CA HIS A 53 3.92 -18.77 -6.82
C HIS A 53 4.55 -17.72 -7.75
N LEU A 54 4.82 -16.50 -7.28
CA LEU A 54 5.54 -15.49 -8.04
C LEU A 54 6.94 -15.95 -8.48
N PHE A 55 7.60 -16.81 -7.71
CA PHE A 55 8.96 -17.29 -8.01
C PHE A 55 8.99 -18.52 -8.91
N PHE A 56 8.05 -19.45 -8.73
CA PHE A 56 8.14 -20.79 -9.31
C PHE A 56 7.08 -21.09 -10.37
N VAL A 57 6.00 -20.29 -10.48
CA VAL A 57 4.94 -20.54 -11.46
C VAL A 57 5.10 -19.58 -12.64
N PRO A 58 5.44 -20.08 -13.85
CA PRO A 58 5.71 -19.24 -15.02
C PRO A 58 4.46 -18.53 -15.56
N SER A 59 3.26 -18.96 -15.17
CA SER A 59 2.02 -18.43 -15.73
C SER A 59 1.43 -17.30 -14.87
N PRO A 60 1.28 -16.09 -15.42
CA PRO A 60 0.57 -15.00 -14.76
C PRO A 60 -0.95 -15.25 -14.64
N ARG A 61 -1.51 -16.34 -15.19
CA ARG A 61 -2.96 -16.57 -15.18
C ARG A 61 -3.53 -17.20 -13.90
N THR A 62 -2.70 -17.65 -12.98
CA THR A 62 -3.13 -18.48 -11.83
C THR A 62 -3.41 -17.73 -10.53
N HIS A 63 -3.03 -16.45 -10.37
CA HIS A 63 -3.64 -15.59 -9.36
C HIS A 63 -4.69 -14.71 -10.00
N GLY A 64 -5.94 -15.14 -9.88
CA GLY A 64 -7.09 -14.32 -10.21
C GLY A 64 -7.47 -13.37 -9.08
N LEU A 65 -8.41 -12.49 -9.38
CA LEU A 65 -9.09 -11.59 -8.47
C LEU A 65 -9.38 -12.20 -7.09
N LEU A 66 -9.79 -13.48 -7.04
CA LEU A 66 -10.09 -14.17 -5.79
C LEU A 66 -8.90 -14.19 -4.81
N PHE A 67 -7.69 -14.53 -5.27
CA PHE A 67 -6.52 -14.57 -4.39
C PHE A 67 -6.22 -13.18 -3.82
N ASP A 68 -6.26 -12.16 -4.68
CA ASP A 68 -5.96 -10.79 -4.32
C ASP A 68 -6.99 -10.20 -3.32
N VAL A 69 -8.27 -10.49 -3.54
CA VAL A 69 -9.36 -10.12 -2.64
C VAL A 69 -9.22 -10.84 -1.29
N VAL A 70 -8.96 -12.15 -1.30
CA VAL A 70 -8.77 -12.94 -0.06
C VAL A 70 -7.55 -12.44 0.72
N LEU A 71 -6.46 -12.07 0.03
CA LEU A 71 -5.28 -11.50 0.66
C LEU A 71 -5.59 -10.16 1.33
N SER A 72 -6.29 -9.26 0.63
CA SER A 72 -6.73 -7.97 1.19
C SER A 72 -7.70 -8.11 2.36
N LEU A 73 -8.70 -8.98 2.24
CA LEU A 73 -9.66 -9.25 3.32
C LEU A 73 -8.96 -9.81 4.55
N SER A 74 -7.96 -10.67 4.34
CA SER A 74 -7.12 -11.19 5.42
C SER A 74 -6.28 -10.08 6.06
N GLY A 75 -5.69 -9.17 5.29
CA GLY A 75 -5.02 -7.95 5.79
C GLY A 75 -5.92 -7.07 6.65
N LEU A 76 -7.14 -6.80 6.17
CA LEU A 76 -8.16 -6.05 6.91
C LEU A 76 -8.57 -6.77 8.20
N ALA A 77 -8.82 -8.07 8.13
CA ALA A 77 -9.18 -8.88 9.28
C ALA A 77 -8.08 -8.90 10.34
N VAL A 78 -6.80 -8.95 9.95
CA VAL A 78 -5.67 -8.84 10.90
C VAL A 78 -5.70 -7.50 11.63
N ALA A 79 -5.91 -6.38 10.92
CA ALA A 79 -5.96 -5.05 11.52
C ALA A 79 -7.14 -4.90 12.49
N LEU A 80 -8.34 -5.35 12.09
CA LEU A 80 -9.55 -5.26 12.92
C LEU A 80 -9.47 -6.18 14.14
N THR A 81 -9.00 -7.41 13.97
CA THR A 81 -8.79 -8.33 15.10
C THR A 81 -7.71 -7.84 16.04
N ALA A 82 -6.66 -7.14 15.55
CA ALA A 82 -5.68 -6.48 16.42
C ALA A 82 -6.34 -5.40 17.28
N ALA A 83 -7.10 -4.50 16.65
CA ALA A 83 -7.80 -3.43 17.35
C ALA A 83 -8.81 -3.94 18.37
N ARG A 84 -9.49 -5.07 18.08
CA ARG A 84 -10.43 -5.72 18.99
C ARG A 84 -9.73 -6.42 20.15
N ASP A 85 -8.74 -7.26 19.84
CA ASP A 85 -8.13 -8.17 20.81
C ASP A 85 -7.12 -7.45 21.73
N PHE A 86 -6.38 -6.46 21.21
CA PHE A 86 -5.42 -5.66 21.99
C PHE A 86 -5.99 -4.33 22.47
N GLY A 87 -7.10 -3.87 21.88
CA GLY A 87 -7.73 -2.57 22.17
C GLY A 87 -7.87 -2.27 23.67
N PRO A 88 -8.52 -3.15 24.48
CA PRO A 88 -8.72 -2.88 25.91
C PRO A 88 -7.42 -2.66 26.69
N ALA A 89 -6.34 -3.34 26.32
CA ALA A 89 -5.02 -3.17 26.95
C ALA A 89 -4.26 -1.95 26.39
N HIS A 90 -4.59 -1.50 25.18
CA HIS A 90 -3.90 -0.45 24.45
C HIS A 90 -4.65 0.89 24.47
N ASP A 91 -5.88 0.96 25.01
CA ASP A 91 -6.67 2.18 25.12
C ASP A 91 -5.99 3.25 26.01
N LYS A 92 -5.17 2.80 26.97
CA LYS A 92 -4.39 3.68 27.86
C LYS A 92 -2.96 3.94 27.37
N VAL A 93 -2.53 3.29 26.29
CA VAL A 93 -1.19 3.46 25.74
C VAL A 93 -1.17 4.76 24.94
N LEU A 94 -0.55 5.79 25.53
CA LEU A 94 -0.28 7.04 24.86
C LEU A 94 1.13 6.96 24.27
N ASN A 95 1.21 6.80 22.95
CA ASN A 95 2.46 7.03 22.25
C ASN A 95 2.65 8.53 22.04
N GLU A 96 3.81 9.05 22.40
CA GLU A 96 4.19 10.43 22.08
C GLU A 96 4.50 10.62 20.59
N ALA A 97 4.77 9.53 19.86
CA ALA A 97 5.12 9.51 18.45
C ALA A 97 4.54 8.27 17.76
N SER A 98 4.10 8.40 16.50
CA SER A 98 3.52 7.30 15.73
C SER A 98 4.58 6.37 15.16
N GLY A 99 4.31 5.07 15.21
CA GLY A 99 5.11 4.02 14.58
C GLY A 99 5.81 3.07 15.55
N THR A 100 6.60 2.16 14.97
CA THR A 100 7.02 0.92 15.66
C THR A 100 8.53 0.73 15.74
N LEU A 101 9.29 1.66 15.18
CA LEU A 101 10.74 1.51 15.02
C LEU A 101 11.52 1.83 16.30
N ASP A 102 10.85 2.42 17.29
CA ASP A 102 11.43 2.68 18.60
C ASP A 102 11.10 1.53 19.57
N GLN A 103 12.04 1.22 20.46
CA GLN A 103 11.89 0.12 21.42
C GLN A 103 10.82 0.43 22.46
N GLU A 104 10.60 1.71 22.79
CA GLU A 104 9.61 2.14 23.77
C GLU A 104 8.21 2.28 23.16
N ALA A 105 8.11 2.63 21.88
CA ALA A 105 6.83 2.77 21.18
C ALA A 105 6.04 1.45 21.18
N THR A 106 4.72 1.53 21.25
CA THR A 106 3.80 0.37 21.24
C THR A 106 2.59 0.69 20.39
N VAL A 107 2.26 -0.09 19.35
CA VAL A 107 1.10 0.22 18.48
C VAL A 107 -0.15 0.55 19.29
N THR A 108 -0.73 1.72 19.11
CA THR A 108 -1.97 2.10 19.81
C THR A 108 -3.19 1.50 19.11
N ARG A 109 -4.35 1.48 19.80
CA ARG A 109 -5.61 1.10 19.14
C ARG A 109 -5.97 2.03 17.98
N SER A 110 -5.69 3.34 18.11
CA SER A 110 -5.94 4.31 17.04
C SER A 110 -5.11 4.01 15.79
N GLU A 111 -3.86 3.59 15.95
CA GLU A 111 -2.98 3.16 14.84
C GLU A 111 -3.51 1.88 14.18
N MET A 112 -3.98 0.90 14.95
CA MET A 112 -4.58 -0.33 14.40
C MET A 112 -5.84 -0.04 13.58
N LEU A 113 -6.71 0.85 14.08
CA LEU A 113 -7.93 1.27 13.38
C LEU A 113 -7.60 2.08 12.12
N GLU A 114 -6.62 2.98 12.17
CA GLU A 114 -6.16 3.68 10.97
C GLU A 114 -5.63 2.71 9.91
N HIS A 115 -4.86 1.69 10.30
CA HIS A 115 -4.40 0.66 9.36
C HIS A 115 -5.54 -0.15 8.75
N SER A 116 -6.63 -0.38 9.49
CA SER A 116 -7.81 -1.05 8.94
C SER A 116 -8.45 -0.24 7.80
N PHE A 117 -8.46 1.10 7.90
CA PHE A 117 -8.93 1.95 6.80
C PHE A 117 -8.07 1.79 5.55
N TYR A 118 -6.74 1.81 5.69
CA TYR A 118 -5.83 1.65 4.55
C TYR A 118 -5.91 0.25 3.93
N GLN A 119 -6.17 -0.79 4.73
CA GLN A 119 -6.42 -2.13 4.18
C GLN A 119 -7.77 -2.20 3.44
N GLY A 120 -8.80 -1.52 3.94
CA GLY A 120 -10.05 -1.34 3.21
C GLY A 120 -9.85 -0.60 1.88
N LEU A 121 -9.01 0.44 1.86
CA LEU A 121 -8.62 1.12 0.62
C LEU A 121 -7.92 0.18 -0.36
N ASN A 122 -6.98 -0.65 0.12
CA ASN A 122 -6.29 -1.63 -0.72
C ASN A 122 -7.28 -2.63 -1.34
N LEU A 123 -8.26 -3.11 -0.56
CA LEU A 123 -9.31 -4.01 -1.05
C LEU A 123 -10.13 -3.37 -2.18
N VAL A 124 -10.57 -2.12 -1.99
CA VAL A 124 -11.30 -1.39 -3.02
C VAL A 124 -10.43 -1.17 -4.26
N GLN A 125 -9.15 -0.81 -4.05
CA GLN A 125 -8.23 -0.56 -5.14
C GLN A 125 -7.96 -1.82 -5.98
N ILE A 126 -7.80 -2.99 -5.37
CA ILE A 126 -7.49 -4.20 -6.14
C ILE A 126 -8.68 -4.67 -6.96
N VAL A 127 -9.90 -4.60 -6.42
CA VAL A 127 -11.14 -4.85 -7.17
C VAL A 127 -11.24 -3.89 -8.36
N TYR A 128 -10.94 -2.62 -8.12
CA TYR A 128 -10.87 -1.60 -9.17
C TYR A 128 -9.87 -1.97 -10.28
N ILE A 129 -8.63 -2.34 -9.94
CA ILE A 129 -7.57 -2.67 -10.90
C ILE A 129 -7.94 -3.87 -11.77
N HIS A 130 -8.65 -4.87 -11.23
CA HIS A 130 -9.18 -6.01 -12.00
C HIS A 130 -10.38 -5.62 -12.88
N ALA A 131 -11.19 -4.66 -12.47
CA ALA A 131 -12.40 -4.24 -13.20
C ALA A 131 -12.12 -3.26 -14.36
N VAL A 132 -11.10 -2.41 -14.23
CA VAL A 132 -10.75 -1.36 -15.22
C VAL A 132 -10.62 -1.88 -16.65
N PRO A 133 -9.89 -2.98 -16.94
CA PRO A 133 -9.69 -3.45 -18.31
C PRO A 133 -11.00 -3.89 -18.99
N LEU A 134 -12.00 -4.27 -18.20
CA LEU A 134 -13.30 -4.76 -18.66
C LEU A 134 -14.28 -3.62 -19.00
N GLY A 135 -14.06 -2.42 -18.45
CA GLY A 135 -14.95 -1.29 -18.63
C GLY A 135 -14.70 -0.52 -19.93
N ALA A 136 -15.74 0.13 -20.46
CA ALA A 136 -15.60 1.20 -21.46
C ALA A 136 -14.99 2.46 -20.81
N PRO A 137 -14.46 3.42 -21.58
CA PRO A 137 -13.76 4.60 -21.03
C PRO A 137 -14.55 5.36 -19.95
N HIS A 138 -15.84 5.62 -20.18
CA HIS A 138 -16.71 6.29 -19.20
C HIS A 138 -16.93 5.44 -17.95
N THR A 139 -17.11 4.12 -18.10
CA THR A 139 -17.24 3.17 -16.99
C THR A 139 -15.99 3.16 -16.13
N ARG A 140 -14.79 3.21 -16.73
CA ARG A 140 -13.51 3.22 -16.00
C ARG A 140 -13.38 4.44 -15.09
N LEU A 141 -13.84 5.60 -15.54
CA LEU A 141 -13.88 6.81 -14.72
C LEU A 141 -14.89 6.69 -13.59
N VAL A 142 -16.07 6.12 -13.83
CA VAL A 142 -17.02 5.82 -12.73
C VAL A 142 -16.38 4.88 -11.71
N LEU A 143 -15.71 3.81 -12.17
CA LEU A 143 -14.99 2.87 -11.33
C LEU A 143 -13.88 3.56 -10.52
N ALA A 144 -13.15 4.51 -11.11
CA ALA A 144 -12.14 5.28 -10.38
C ALA A 144 -12.76 6.22 -9.32
N GLY A 145 -13.97 6.72 -9.58
CA GLY A 145 -14.76 7.48 -8.62
C GLY A 145 -15.18 6.62 -7.44
N VAL A 146 -15.67 5.41 -7.72
CA VAL A 146 -15.97 4.39 -6.69
C VAL A 146 -14.73 4.02 -5.89
N ALA A 147 -13.59 3.84 -6.56
CA ALA A 147 -12.31 3.55 -5.90
C ALA A 147 -11.81 4.69 -5.00
N THR A 148 -12.29 5.91 -5.24
CA THR A 148 -11.98 7.10 -4.46
C THR A 148 -12.97 7.32 -3.31
N ALA A 149 -14.19 6.75 -3.39
CA ALA A 149 -15.26 6.95 -2.43
C ALA A 149 -14.90 6.69 -0.95
N PRO A 150 -14.02 5.74 -0.58
CA PRO A 150 -13.66 5.55 0.82
C PRO A 150 -13.03 6.80 1.47
N TRP A 151 -12.43 7.70 0.68
CA TRP A 151 -11.92 8.98 1.20
C TRP A 151 -13.02 9.90 1.73
N CYS A 152 -14.28 9.76 1.29
CA CYS A 152 -15.40 10.52 1.81
C CYS A 152 -15.68 10.21 3.29
N VAL A 153 -15.34 8.99 3.73
CA VAL A 153 -15.53 8.54 5.12
C VAL A 153 -14.21 8.48 5.90
N ARG A 154 -13.10 9.01 5.36
CA ARG A 154 -11.79 9.03 6.05
C ARG A 154 -11.88 9.67 7.44
N GLY A 155 -12.74 10.67 7.61
CA GLY A 155 -12.94 11.36 8.89
C GLY A 155 -13.52 10.49 10.00
N LEU A 156 -14.11 9.33 9.68
CA LEU A 156 -14.63 8.38 10.68
C LEU A 156 -13.52 7.54 11.34
N PHE A 157 -12.32 7.54 10.77
CA PHE A 157 -11.18 6.78 11.27
C PHE A 157 -10.15 7.69 11.94
N PRO A 158 -9.42 7.20 12.96
CA PRO A 158 -8.34 7.97 13.58
C PRO A 158 -7.31 8.45 12.54
N ILE A 159 -6.69 9.61 12.80
CA ILE A 159 -5.62 10.17 11.97
C ILE A 159 -4.40 10.35 12.86
N ASN A 160 -3.38 9.51 12.69
CA ASN A 160 -2.11 9.65 13.40
C ASN A 160 -1.12 10.37 12.49
N HIS A 161 -0.48 11.44 12.98
CA HIS A 161 0.38 12.28 12.15
C HIS A 161 1.86 11.89 12.27
N PHE A 162 2.46 11.44 11.17
CA PHE A 162 3.92 11.20 11.06
C PHE A 162 4.78 12.42 11.43
N SER A 163 4.26 13.65 11.31
CA SER A 163 5.00 14.86 11.68
C SER A 163 5.32 14.92 13.17
N ASP A 164 4.52 14.27 14.01
CA ASP A 164 4.67 14.36 15.46
C ASP A 164 5.95 13.65 15.92
N ASN A 165 6.47 12.72 15.11
CA ASN A 165 7.76 12.05 15.28
C ASN A 165 8.99 12.98 15.18
N TYR A 166 8.82 14.25 14.80
CA TYR A 166 9.95 15.18 14.63
C TYR A 166 9.75 16.55 15.29
N LYS A 167 8.58 16.80 15.88
CA LYS A 167 8.28 18.10 16.52
C LYS A 167 8.95 18.29 17.87
N HIS A 168 9.31 17.20 18.53
CA HIS A 168 9.84 17.23 19.89
C HIS A 168 11.27 16.64 19.92
N PRO A 169 12.32 17.44 20.18
CA PRO A 169 13.68 16.95 20.32
C PRO A 169 13.75 15.84 21.38
N GLY A 170 14.37 14.71 21.05
CA GLY A 170 14.46 13.53 21.94
C GLY A 170 13.26 12.57 21.86
N LYS A 171 12.18 12.93 21.16
CA LYS A 171 10.95 12.13 21.03
C LYS A 171 10.70 11.81 19.55
N GLY A 172 10.70 10.53 19.20
CA GLY A 172 10.54 10.07 17.81
C GLY A 172 11.84 9.63 17.16
N GLY A 173 12.37 8.50 17.64
CA GLY A 173 13.56 7.86 17.11
C GLY A 173 14.79 8.13 17.97
N ALA A 174 15.04 7.22 18.91
CA ALA A 174 16.19 7.22 19.82
C ALA A 174 17.53 7.45 19.10
N THR A 175 17.66 6.95 17.86
CA THR A 175 18.90 7.03 17.07
C THR A 175 18.73 7.82 15.78
N ARG A 176 19.85 8.32 15.22
CA ARG A 176 19.88 8.97 13.90
C ARG A 176 19.30 8.05 12.81
N LEU A 177 19.58 6.75 12.89
CA LEU A 177 19.06 5.75 11.96
C LEU A 177 17.53 5.66 12.05
N ILE A 178 16.95 5.56 13.24
CA ILE A 178 15.49 5.47 13.40
C ILE A 178 14.81 6.73 12.86
N ARG A 179 15.36 7.93 13.15
CA ARG A 179 14.84 9.19 12.59
C ARG A 179 14.88 9.20 11.07
N PHE A 180 15.97 8.72 10.48
CA PHE A 180 16.09 8.57 9.03
C PHE A 180 15.02 7.61 8.46
N LEU A 181 14.85 6.43 9.07
CA LEU A 181 13.86 5.45 8.65
C LEU A 181 12.43 5.98 8.75
N TYR A 182 12.08 6.73 9.80
CA TYR A 182 10.78 7.39 9.87
C TYR A 182 10.58 8.40 8.73
N ARG A 183 11.61 9.17 8.35
CA ARG A 183 11.52 10.12 7.22
C ARG A 183 11.28 9.38 5.92
N MET A 184 12.01 8.28 5.71
CA MET A 184 11.82 7.40 4.57
C MET A 184 10.39 6.84 4.51
N LYS A 185 9.85 6.34 5.63
CA LYS A 185 8.45 5.88 5.70
C LYS A 185 7.45 6.99 5.35
N LYS A 186 7.68 8.21 5.82
CA LYS A 186 6.83 9.36 5.46
C LYS A 186 6.86 9.64 3.95
N TYR A 187 8.03 9.61 3.32
CA TYR A 187 8.13 9.79 1.87
C TYR A 187 7.52 8.63 1.09
N GLN A 188 7.71 7.40 1.55
CA GLN A 188 7.01 6.24 0.99
C GLN A 188 5.50 6.45 1.07
N TYR A 189 4.95 6.86 2.22
CA TYR A 189 3.53 7.16 2.36
C TYR A 189 3.02 8.19 1.33
N LEU A 190 3.76 9.29 1.13
CA LEU A 190 3.40 10.31 0.14
C LEU A 190 3.42 9.75 -1.29
N LEU A 191 4.46 8.96 -1.62
CA LEU A 191 4.58 8.27 -2.91
C LEU A 191 3.40 7.30 -3.13
N TYR A 192 3.09 6.47 -2.13
CA TYR A 192 1.97 5.53 -2.18
C TYR A 192 0.65 6.26 -2.42
N LYS A 193 0.37 7.30 -1.64
CA LYS A 193 -0.88 8.05 -1.73
C LYS A 193 -1.04 8.76 -3.07
N HIS A 194 -0.05 9.53 -3.49
CA HIS A 194 -0.21 10.41 -4.65
C HIS A 194 0.12 9.73 -5.98
N CYS A 195 1.11 8.85 -6.01
CA CYS A 195 1.52 8.17 -7.24
C CYS A 195 0.82 6.82 -7.40
N LEU A 196 0.83 5.97 -6.37
CA LEU A 196 0.38 4.58 -6.51
C LEU A 196 -1.08 4.35 -6.15
N LEU A 197 -1.76 5.35 -5.60
CA LEU A 197 -3.20 5.34 -5.34
C LEU A 197 -3.90 6.32 -6.28
N HIS A 198 -3.82 7.63 -6.04
CA HIS A 198 -4.54 8.60 -6.87
C HIS A 198 -4.02 8.64 -8.32
N GLY A 199 -2.71 8.83 -8.52
CA GLY A 199 -2.10 8.88 -9.84
C GLY A 199 -2.29 7.60 -10.65
N LEU A 200 -2.02 6.45 -10.04
CA LEU A 200 -2.20 5.14 -10.66
C LEU A 200 -3.66 4.88 -11.03
N ASN A 201 -4.59 5.10 -10.10
CA ASN A 201 -6.00 4.83 -10.38
C ASN A 201 -6.49 5.65 -11.57
N LEU A 202 -6.14 6.94 -11.63
CA LEU A 202 -6.52 7.78 -12.76
C LEU A 202 -5.82 7.37 -14.07
N SER A 203 -4.53 7.02 -14.02
CA SER A 203 -3.80 6.56 -15.21
C SER A 203 -4.44 5.31 -15.80
N LEU A 204 -4.79 4.35 -14.94
CA LEU A 204 -5.50 3.14 -15.34
C LEU A 204 -6.91 3.43 -15.88
N ALA A 205 -7.62 4.40 -15.31
CA ALA A 205 -8.96 4.76 -15.77
C ALA A 205 -8.93 5.23 -17.24
N LEU A 206 -7.91 6.01 -17.59
CA LEU A 206 -7.70 6.58 -18.92
C LEU A 206 -7.22 5.50 -19.91
N GLU A 207 -6.26 4.68 -19.48
CA GLU A 207 -5.60 3.73 -20.39
C GLU A 207 -6.30 2.38 -20.50
N GLY A 208 -7.07 1.96 -19.49
CA GLY A 208 -7.70 0.63 -19.46
C GLY A 208 -6.74 -0.54 -19.30
N THR A 209 -5.55 -0.31 -18.74
CA THR A 209 -4.48 -1.31 -18.70
C THR A 209 -4.78 -2.43 -17.71
N ALA A 210 -4.62 -3.69 -18.14
CA ALA A 210 -4.67 -4.89 -17.28
C ALA A 210 -3.40 -5.04 -16.42
N LEU A 211 -3.26 -4.16 -15.43
CA LEU A 211 -2.07 -4.11 -14.57
C LEU A 211 -1.98 -5.30 -13.61
N ALA A 212 -3.11 -5.83 -13.13
CA ALA A 212 -3.17 -6.94 -12.18
C ALA A 212 -2.44 -8.21 -12.66
N GLU A 213 -2.38 -8.44 -13.97
CA GLU A 213 -1.73 -9.59 -14.57
C GLU A 213 -0.19 -9.45 -14.68
N ARG A 214 0.35 -8.24 -14.43
CA ARG A 214 1.77 -7.96 -14.57
C ARG A 214 2.56 -8.49 -13.37
N PRO A 215 3.68 -9.21 -13.57
CA PRO A 215 4.53 -9.71 -12.48
C PRO A 215 5.05 -8.60 -11.54
N SER A 216 5.37 -7.42 -12.09
CA SER A 216 5.79 -6.25 -11.32
C SER A 216 4.72 -5.78 -10.34
N PHE A 217 3.47 -5.73 -10.80
CA PHE A 217 2.34 -5.37 -9.94
C PHE A 217 2.08 -6.44 -8.87
N ARG A 218 2.22 -7.72 -9.20
CA ARG A 218 2.09 -8.80 -8.20
C ARG A 218 3.10 -8.69 -7.09
N LEU A 219 4.36 -8.46 -7.43
CA LEU A 219 5.40 -8.21 -6.42
C LEU A 219 5.03 -7.03 -5.54
N TYR A 220 4.60 -5.92 -6.16
CA TYR A 220 4.14 -4.74 -5.45
C TYR A 220 2.97 -5.04 -4.51
N TRP A 221 1.97 -5.78 -4.98
CA TRP A 221 0.77 -6.12 -4.23
C TRP A 221 1.08 -6.99 -3.01
N LEU A 222 1.94 -8.00 -3.16
CA LEU A 222 2.41 -8.86 -2.06
C LEU A 222 3.24 -8.05 -1.05
N CYS A 223 4.13 -7.17 -1.53
CA CYS A 223 4.90 -6.27 -0.67
C CYS A 223 4.03 -5.27 0.10
N LEU A 224 3.00 -4.71 -0.55
CA LEU A 224 2.05 -3.79 0.07
C LEU A 224 1.32 -4.49 1.23
N ASN A 225 0.76 -5.66 0.99
CA ASN A 225 0.08 -6.45 2.02
C ASN A 225 1.04 -6.91 3.13
N SER A 226 2.31 -7.17 2.80
CA SER A 226 3.34 -7.50 3.79
C SER A 226 3.68 -6.29 4.68
N ALA A 227 3.93 -5.12 4.09
CA ALA A 227 4.36 -3.92 4.81
C ALA A 227 3.32 -3.44 5.84
N TYR A 228 2.04 -3.45 5.48
CA TYR A 228 0.97 -2.96 6.35
C TYR A 228 0.71 -3.83 7.60
N VAL A 229 1.14 -5.09 7.56
CA VAL A 229 0.76 -6.11 8.55
C VAL A 229 1.96 -6.55 9.37
N LEU A 230 3.08 -6.79 8.70
CA LEU A 230 4.26 -7.37 9.35
C LEU A 230 4.94 -6.36 10.26
N GLU A 231 4.75 -5.07 10.05
CA GLU A 231 5.25 -4.04 10.97
C GLU A 231 4.75 -4.26 12.42
N PHE A 232 3.44 -4.39 12.60
CA PHE A 232 2.84 -4.58 13.94
C PHE A 232 3.16 -5.96 14.52
N PHE A 233 3.23 -6.96 13.64
CA PHE A 233 3.59 -8.31 14.04
C PHE A 233 5.04 -8.38 14.55
N LEU A 234 5.98 -7.80 13.80
CA LEU A 234 7.40 -7.73 14.18
C LEU A 234 7.60 -7.01 15.51
N GLN A 235 6.90 -5.89 15.73
CA GLN A 235 6.94 -5.20 17.02
C GLN A 235 6.39 -6.06 18.16
N THR A 236 5.35 -6.86 17.91
CA THR A 236 4.83 -7.81 18.90
C THR A 236 5.90 -8.84 19.29
N LEU A 237 6.65 -9.37 18.32
CA LEU A 237 7.76 -10.30 18.59
C LEU A 237 8.84 -9.64 19.45
N VAL A 238 9.16 -8.36 19.21
CA VAL A 238 10.09 -7.62 20.07
C VAL A 238 9.55 -7.42 21.48
N LYS A 239 8.32 -6.92 21.63
CA LYS A 239 7.72 -6.64 22.94
C LYS A 239 7.54 -7.90 23.79
N LYS A 240 7.34 -9.05 23.14
CA LYS A 240 7.29 -10.37 23.81
C LYS A 240 8.66 -11.03 23.98
N ARG A 241 9.75 -10.34 23.60
CA ARG A 241 11.14 -10.81 23.69
C ARG A 241 11.42 -12.08 22.88
N TYR A 242 10.67 -12.30 21.80
CA TYR A 242 10.94 -13.37 20.81
C TYR A 242 11.93 -12.95 19.73
N MET A 243 12.14 -11.64 19.57
CA MET A 243 13.06 -11.06 18.59
C MET A 243 13.73 -9.82 19.21
N SER A 244 14.97 -9.53 18.80
CA SER A 244 15.65 -8.28 19.19
C SER A 244 15.16 -7.09 18.34
N GLN A 245 15.22 -5.87 18.88
CA GLN A 245 14.90 -4.64 18.12
C GLN A 245 15.80 -4.50 16.89
N ASN A 246 17.08 -4.86 16.99
CA ASN A 246 18.03 -4.77 15.87
C ASN A 246 17.63 -5.69 14.71
N THR A 247 17.22 -6.94 15.01
CA THR A 247 16.70 -7.87 14.00
C THR A 247 15.45 -7.31 13.33
N MET A 248 14.53 -6.76 14.13
CA MET A 248 13.30 -6.12 13.64
C MET A 248 13.60 -4.96 12.67
N ILE A 249 14.54 -4.08 13.03
CA ILE A 249 14.97 -2.96 12.19
C ILE A 249 15.58 -3.47 10.87
N GLY A 250 16.46 -4.48 10.92
CA GLY A 250 17.04 -5.07 9.71
C GLY A 250 15.99 -5.66 8.78
N MET A 251 15.00 -6.37 9.33
CA MET A 251 13.88 -6.90 8.56
C MET A 251 13.01 -5.78 7.95
N GLN A 252 12.76 -4.70 8.69
CA GLN A 252 12.05 -3.53 8.18
C GLN A 252 12.80 -2.84 7.04
N GLN A 253 14.13 -2.75 7.12
CA GLN A 253 14.95 -2.21 6.03
C GLN A 253 14.85 -3.06 4.76
N ILE A 254 14.90 -4.40 4.89
CA ILE A 254 14.71 -5.32 3.76
C ILE A 254 13.33 -5.08 3.13
N LEU A 255 12.27 -5.08 3.94
CA LEU A 255 10.90 -4.90 3.46
C LEU A 255 10.71 -3.53 2.79
N MET A 256 11.26 -2.46 3.37
CA MET A 256 11.24 -1.11 2.77
C MET A 256 11.98 -1.08 1.43
N LEU A 257 13.12 -1.75 1.30
CA LEU A 257 13.90 -1.78 0.06
C LEU A 257 13.14 -2.52 -1.05
N VAL A 258 12.65 -3.74 -0.77
CA VAL A 258 11.91 -4.53 -1.76
C VAL A 258 10.60 -3.84 -2.17
N SER A 259 9.84 -3.33 -1.20
CA SER A 259 8.58 -2.64 -1.50
C SER A 259 8.80 -1.36 -2.30
N SER A 260 9.89 -0.62 -2.05
CA SER A 260 10.26 0.56 -2.85
C SER A 260 10.64 0.18 -4.28
N TYR A 261 11.41 -0.89 -4.46
CA TYR A 261 11.74 -1.40 -5.79
C TYR A 261 10.47 -1.79 -6.56
N ALA A 262 9.57 -2.56 -5.93
CA ALA A 262 8.33 -2.99 -6.55
C ALA A 262 7.42 -1.80 -6.91
N ALA A 263 7.35 -0.79 -6.04
CA ALA A 263 6.66 0.47 -6.29
C ALA A 263 7.21 1.18 -7.54
N LEU A 264 8.54 1.31 -7.66
CA LEU A 264 9.18 1.93 -8.83
C LEU A 264 8.82 1.23 -10.13
N CYS A 265 8.72 -0.11 -10.14
CA CYS A 265 8.27 -0.85 -11.32
C CYS A 265 6.82 -0.53 -11.72
N VAL A 266 5.93 -0.30 -10.74
CA VAL A 266 4.53 0.08 -10.99
C VAL A 266 4.41 1.54 -11.45
N LEU A 267 5.33 2.43 -11.07
CA LEU A 267 5.33 3.82 -11.52
C LEU A 267 5.43 3.98 -13.04
N ASN A 268 5.93 2.98 -13.76
CA ASN A 268 5.92 2.96 -15.23
C ASN A 268 4.51 3.01 -15.83
N HIS A 269 3.48 2.72 -15.03
CA HIS A 269 2.06 2.79 -15.40
C HIS A 269 1.35 4.02 -14.83
N VAL A 270 2.12 4.99 -14.31
CA VAL A 270 1.59 6.18 -13.65
C VAL A 270 1.94 7.43 -14.47
N ARG A 271 0.91 8.18 -14.86
CA ARG A 271 1.07 9.52 -15.42
C ARG A 271 1.55 10.48 -14.34
N ILE A 272 2.86 10.76 -14.34
CA ILE A 272 3.54 11.60 -13.34
C ILE A 272 2.82 12.95 -13.16
N THR A 273 2.31 13.55 -14.24
CA THR A 273 1.55 14.81 -14.19
C THR A 273 0.36 14.74 -13.23
N LEU A 274 -0.43 13.65 -13.27
CA LEU A 274 -1.58 13.48 -12.39
C LEU A 274 -1.15 13.29 -10.93
N SER A 275 -0.05 12.57 -10.71
CA SER A 275 0.52 12.36 -9.38
C SER A 275 1.05 13.65 -8.75
N VAL A 276 1.76 14.47 -9.53
CA VAL A 276 2.27 15.78 -9.08
C VAL A 276 1.11 16.72 -8.78
N LEU A 277 0.09 16.79 -9.65
CA LEU A 277 -1.10 17.61 -9.38
C LEU A 277 -1.85 17.11 -8.13
N SER A 278 -1.96 15.79 -7.92
CA SER A 278 -2.53 15.22 -6.69
C SER A 278 -1.77 15.65 -5.44
N LEU A 279 -0.44 15.60 -5.47
CA LEU A 279 0.40 16.07 -4.37
C LEU A 279 0.20 17.56 -4.11
N LEU A 280 0.27 18.40 -5.13
CA LEU A 280 0.11 19.86 -5.01
C LEU A 280 -1.28 20.24 -4.46
N LEU A 281 -2.33 19.59 -4.96
CA LEU A 281 -3.69 19.81 -4.47
C LEU A 281 -3.84 19.39 -3.01
N ASN A 282 -3.23 18.28 -2.60
CA ASN A 282 -3.27 17.84 -1.20
C ASN A 282 -2.42 18.72 -0.28
N LEU A 283 -1.32 19.30 -0.77
CA LEU A 283 -0.54 20.31 -0.02
C LEU A 283 -1.34 21.60 0.18
N ARG A 284 -2.13 22.03 -0.82
CA ARG A 284 -2.97 23.23 -0.74
C ARG A 284 -4.28 23.01 0.03
N ARG A 285 -4.93 21.86 -0.17
CA ARG A 285 -6.24 21.49 0.39
C ARG A 285 -6.13 20.14 1.09
N ARG A 286 -5.46 20.13 2.23
CA ARG A 286 -5.23 18.92 3.02
C ARG A 286 -6.55 18.32 3.51
N GLY A 287 -6.65 16.99 3.51
CA GLY A 287 -7.83 16.25 4.00
C GLY A 287 -9.02 16.29 3.04
N ARG A 288 -8.86 16.86 1.84
CA ARG A 288 -9.89 16.97 0.81
C ARG A 288 -9.66 15.96 -0.33
N ASP A 289 -9.19 14.75 0.00
CA ASP A 289 -8.71 13.74 -0.94
C ASP A 289 -9.75 13.33 -1.99
N ALA A 290 -11.01 13.12 -1.58
CA ALA A 290 -12.10 12.78 -2.50
C ALA A 290 -12.35 13.91 -3.52
N SER A 291 -12.52 15.15 -3.05
CA SER A 291 -12.73 16.31 -3.93
C SER A 291 -11.52 16.65 -4.78
N ASN A 292 -10.30 16.48 -4.26
CA ASN A 292 -9.07 16.70 -5.03
C ASN A 292 -8.96 15.68 -6.17
N THR A 293 -9.26 14.41 -5.90
CA THR A 293 -9.26 13.37 -6.93
C THR A 293 -10.38 13.60 -7.96
N GLY A 294 -11.58 13.98 -7.53
CA GLY A 294 -12.67 14.33 -8.45
C GLY A 294 -12.33 15.49 -9.38
N PHE A 295 -11.62 16.52 -8.88
CA PHE A 295 -11.09 17.59 -9.72
C PHE A 295 -10.06 17.06 -10.73
N LEU A 296 -9.14 16.19 -10.32
CA LEU A 296 -8.17 15.58 -11.23
C LEU A 296 -8.82 14.73 -12.32
N MET A 297 -9.92 14.04 -12.00
CA MET A 297 -10.70 13.26 -12.99
C MET A 297 -11.27 14.18 -14.07
N LEU A 298 -11.80 15.34 -13.68
CA LEU A 298 -12.32 16.34 -14.61
C LEU A 298 -11.19 16.93 -15.47
N VAL A 299 -10.03 17.23 -14.88
CA VAL A 299 -8.85 17.69 -15.63
C VAL A 299 -8.38 16.63 -16.62
N ALA A 300 -8.32 15.36 -16.20
CA ALA A 300 -7.92 14.25 -17.06
C ALA A 300 -8.89 14.08 -18.25
N LEU A 301 -10.18 14.09 -17.99
CA LEU A 301 -11.24 14.07 -19.01
C LEU A 301 -11.07 15.20 -20.04
N LEU A 302 -10.91 16.44 -19.58
CA LEU A 302 -10.71 17.59 -20.46
C LEU A 302 -9.44 17.46 -21.29
N SER A 303 -8.35 16.97 -20.70
CA SER A 303 -7.08 16.77 -21.40
C SER A 303 -7.19 15.75 -22.54
N GLU A 304 -7.98 14.69 -22.36
CA GLU A 304 -8.22 13.70 -23.42
C GLU A 304 -9.07 14.27 -24.55
N VAL A 305 -10.13 15.01 -24.21
CA VAL A 305 -10.98 15.66 -25.23
C VAL A 305 -10.16 16.64 -26.07
N LEU A 306 -9.29 17.42 -25.44
CA LEU A 306 -8.43 18.39 -26.13
C LEU A 306 -7.38 17.69 -27.01
N SER A 307 -6.76 16.62 -26.52
CA SER A 307 -5.78 15.81 -27.28
C SER A 307 -6.42 15.11 -28.49
N HIS A 308 -7.66 14.63 -28.34
CA HIS A 308 -8.38 14.01 -29.45
C HIS A 308 -8.78 15.04 -30.52
N ARG A 309 -9.19 16.26 -30.12
CA ARG A 309 -9.49 17.35 -31.05
C ARG A 309 -8.27 17.82 -31.83
N SER A 310 -7.10 17.96 -31.19
CA SER A 310 -5.88 18.35 -31.91
C SER A 310 -5.43 17.29 -32.92
N SER A 311 -5.59 16.01 -32.57
CA SER A 311 -5.32 14.88 -33.47
C SER A 311 -6.25 14.90 -34.69
N LEU A 312 -7.55 15.14 -34.49
CA LEU A 312 -8.54 15.26 -35.57
C LEU A 312 -8.25 16.45 -36.48
N VAL A 313 -7.88 17.61 -35.91
CA VAL A 313 -7.49 18.79 -36.70
C VAL A 313 -6.24 18.48 -37.54
N HIS A 314 -5.26 17.74 -37.01
CA HIS A 314 -4.07 17.34 -37.75
C HIS A 314 -4.36 16.32 -38.87
N VAL A 315 -5.26 15.37 -38.63
CA VAL A 315 -5.71 14.42 -39.66
C VAL A 315 -6.48 15.15 -40.76
N ILE A 316 -7.43 16.02 -40.40
CA ILE A 316 -8.20 16.81 -41.36
C ILE A 316 -7.26 17.66 -42.20
N THR A 317 -6.39 18.47 -41.59
CA THR A 317 -5.43 19.33 -42.32
C THR A 317 -4.52 18.56 -43.26
N ARG A 318 -4.02 17.37 -42.88
CA ARG A 318 -3.24 16.51 -43.81
C ARG A 318 -4.07 15.98 -44.97
N THR A 319 -5.33 15.64 -44.73
CA THR A 319 -6.22 15.06 -45.75
C THR A 319 -6.70 16.12 -46.73
N THR A 320 -6.98 17.35 -46.28
CA THR A 320 -7.32 18.47 -47.17
C THR A 320 -6.13 18.97 -47.98
N PHE A 321 -4.94 19.07 -47.38
CA PHE A 321 -3.74 19.47 -48.14
C PHE A 321 -3.22 18.39 -49.09
N GLY A 322 -3.40 17.10 -48.76
CA GLY A 322 -3.03 16.00 -49.65
C GLY A 322 -3.95 15.80 -50.87
N MET A 323 -5.14 16.41 -50.89
CA MET A 323 -6.04 16.43 -52.05
C MET A 323 -5.92 17.70 -52.92
N LEU A 324 -5.12 18.68 -52.49
CA LEU A 324 -4.90 19.95 -53.19
C LEU A 324 -3.52 20.04 -53.88
N LEU A 325 -2.78 18.92 -53.90
CA LEU A 325 -1.52 18.73 -54.63
C LEU A 325 -1.68 17.60 -55.64
#